data_AF-A0AAV0RG69-F1
#
_entry.id   AF-A0AAV0RG69-F1
#
_cell.length_a   1.000
_cell.length_b   1.000
_cell.length_c   1.000
_cell.angle_alpha   90.00
_cell.angle_beta   90.00
_cell.angle_gamma   90.00
#
_symmetry.space_group_name_H-M   'P 1'
#
loop_
_entity.id
_entity.type
_entity.pdbx_description
1 polymer ?
#
loop_
_entity_poly.entity_id
_entity_poly.type
_entity_poly.pdbx_seq_one_letter_code
_entity_poly.pdbx_strand_id
1 'polypeptide(L)'
;DHRRLVPQQTQNFYKLRVTVDDNTGSAAFVLLGRAADLLVGLTANDLSTRFPYQRNVLPQELLALEGRDFTFDVQLPKPEYGARGPPEFTVLAVNEQEQPNSCSPTLGR
;
A
#
# COMPACT_ATOMS: atom_id res chain seq x y z
N ASP A 1 28.06 27.31 -26.38
CA ASP A 1 27.79 25.87 -26.48
C ASP A 1 27.18 25.25 -25.22
N HIS A 2 25.97 24.72 -25.39
CA HIS A 2 25.33 23.60 -24.69
C HIS A 2 25.54 23.39 -23.17
N ARG A 3 24.79 24.13 -22.35
CA ARG A 3 24.37 23.63 -21.03
C ARG A 3 23.41 22.46 -21.24
N ARG A 4 23.89 21.23 -21.09
CA ARG A 4 23.05 20.03 -20.99
C ARG A 4 22.15 20.21 -19.76
N LEU A 5 20.86 20.42 -19.99
CA LEU A 5 19.83 20.21 -18.97
C LEU A 5 19.82 18.70 -18.67
N VAL A 6 20.37 18.31 -17.53
CA VAL A 6 20.18 16.95 -17.02
C VAL A 6 18.67 16.81 -16.79
N PRO A 7 17.99 15.83 -17.41
CA PRO A 7 16.60 15.60 -17.10
C PRO A 7 16.52 15.26 -15.61
N GLN A 8 15.85 16.09 -14.82
CA GLN A 8 15.50 15.70 -13.46
C GLN A 8 14.64 14.46 -13.59
N GLN A 9 15.18 13.29 -13.21
CA GLN A 9 14.39 12.08 -13.09
C GLN A 9 13.26 12.41 -12.11
N THR A 10 12.03 12.42 -12.63
CA THR A 10 10.85 12.64 -11.82
C THR A 10 10.70 11.40 -10.93
N GLN A 11 11.03 11.54 -9.65
CA GLN A 11 10.88 10.44 -8.71
C GLN A 11 9.39 10.30 -8.39
N ASN A 12 8.80 9.16 -8.75
CA ASN A 12 7.43 8.83 -8.39
C ASN A 12 7.37 8.41 -6.92
N PHE A 13 6.29 8.80 -6.24
CA PHE A 13 6.02 8.45 -4.85
C PHE A 13 4.58 7.96 -4.72
N TYR A 14 4.37 6.97 -3.85
CA TYR A 14 3.02 6.52 -3.54
C TYR A 14 2.27 7.51 -2.66
N LYS A 15 1.01 7.73 -3.04
CA LYS A 15 -0.09 8.05 -2.12
C LYS A 15 -1.13 6.96 -2.29
N LEU A 16 -0.97 5.86 -1.56
CA LEU A 16 -1.83 4.69 -1.67
C LEU A 16 -2.96 4.80 -0.63
N ARG A 17 -4.21 4.65 -1.08
CA ARG A 17 -5.38 4.55 -0.19
C ARG A 17 -5.88 3.11 -0.23
N VAL A 18 -5.99 2.49 0.94
CA VAL A 18 -6.54 1.14 1.10
C VAL A 18 -7.78 1.21 1.97
N THR A 19 -8.72 0.32 1.71
CA THR A 19 -9.83 0.05 2.62
C THR A 19 -9.52 -1.28 3.29
N VAL A 20 -9.57 -1.29 4.61
CA VAL A 20 -9.35 -2.49 5.41
C VAL A 20 -10.66 -2.83 6.08
N ASP A 21 -11.03 -4.10 5.96
CA ASP A 21 -12.19 -4.68 6.61
C ASP A 21 -11.73 -5.56 7.76
N ASP A 22 -12.36 -5.42 8.92
CA ASP A 22 -12.20 -6.31 10.07
C ASP A 22 -13.57 -6.79 10.58
N ASN A 23 -13.56 -7.56 11.68
CA ASN A 23 -14.80 -8.07 12.28
C ASN A 23 -15.70 -6.97 12.90
N THR A 24 -15.24 -5.72 12.95
CA THR A 24 -15.92 -4.57 13.56
C THR A 24 -16.41 -3.55 12.52
N GLY A 25 -15.82 -3.53 11.33
CA GLY A 25 -16.26 -2.69 10.21
C GLY A 25 -15.16 -2.44 9.20
N SER A 26 -15.32 -1.34 8.44
CA SER A 26 -14.40 -0.93 7.39
C SER A 26 -13.79 0.43 7.71
N ALA A 27 -12.48 0.57 7.51
CA ALA A 27 -11.77 1.84 7.68
C ALA A 27 -10.82 2.11 6.51
N ALA A 28 -10.66 3.39 6.18
CA ALA A 28 -9.77 3.83 5.11
C ALA A 28 -8.43 4.32 5.67
N PHE A 29 -7.34 3.77 5.13
CA PHE A 29 -5.98 4.09 5.52
C PHE A 29 -5.22 4.67 4.33
N VAL A 30 -4.35 5.64 4.61
CA VAL A 30 -3.44 6.25 3.64
C VAL A 30 -2.01 5.83 3.97
N LEU A 31 -1.36 5.19 3.01
CA LEU A 31 0.05 4.82 3.07
C LEU A 31 0.86 5.75 2.16
N LEU A 32 1.92 6.30 2.72
CA LEU A 32 2.81 7.24 2.03
C LEU A 32 4.23 6.68 1.97
N GLY A 33 4.90 6.90 0.84
CA GLY A 33 6.32 6.58 0.66
C GLY A 33 6.67 5.15 1.09
N ARG A 34 7.61 5.02 2.03
CA ARG A 34 8.18 3.74 2.46
C ARG A 34 7.14 2.73 2.96
N ALA A 35 6.08 3.18 3.65
CA ALA A 35 5.04 2.27 4.13
C ALA A 35 4.27 1.63 2.96
N ALA A 36 4.01 2.40 1.90
CA ALA A 36 3.39 1.89 0.69
C ALA A 36 4.35 1.00 -0.11
N ASP A 37 5.64 1.35 -0.20
CA ASP A 37 6.64 0.50 -0.86
C ASP A 37 6.72 -0.89 -0.19
N LEU A 38 6.68 -0.94 1.14
CA LEU A 38 6.67 -2.18 1.91
C LEU A 38 5.41 -3.00 1.68
N LEU A 39 4.24 -2.37 1.67
CA LEU A 39 2.98 -3.06 1.43
C LEU A 39 2.93 -3.66 0.02
N VAL A 40 3.28 -2.87 -1.00
CA VAL A 40 3.21 -3.30 -2.42
C VAL A 40 4.36 -4.24 -2.78
N GLY A 41 5.50 -4.17 -2.07
CA GLY A 41 6.71 -4.92 -2.38
C GLY A 41 7.51 -4.36 -3.57
N LEU A 42 7.09 -3.21 -4.13
CA LEU A 42 7.76 -2.52 -5.22
C LEU A 42 7.75 -1.01 -4.96
N THR A 43 8.83 -0.32 -5.33
CA THR A 43 8.84 1.14 -5.29
C THR A 43 7.87 1.73 -6.32
N ALA A 44 7.36 2.94 -6.08
CA ALA A 44 6.48 3.62 -7.03
C ALA A 44 7.12 3.80 -8.42
N ASN A 45 8.44 3.99 -8.47
CA ASN A 45 9.18 4.06 -9.73
C ASN A 45 9.17 2.71 -10.47
N ASP A 46 9.46 1.62 -9.76
CA ASP A 46 9.47 0.27 -10.34
C ASP A 46 8.09 -0.11 -10.85
N LEU A 47 7.04 0.15 -10.06
CA LEU A 47 5.66 -0.12 -10.45
C LEU A 47 5.29 0.68 -11.70
N SER A 48 5.58 1.98 -11.74
CA SER A 48 5.29 2.84 -12.90
C SER A 48 6.06 2.47 -14.17
N THR A 49 7.24 1.86 -14.02
CA THR A 49 8.10 1.44 -15.13
C THR A 49 7.67 0.08 -15.68
N ARG A 50 7.33 -0.86 -14.80
CA ARG A 50 6.85 -2.21 -15.17
C ARG A 50 5.42 -2.17 -15.70
N PHE A 51 4.60 -1.28 -15.14
CA PHE A 51 3.20 -1.10 -15.49
C PHE A 51 2.96 0.37 -15.84
N PRO A 52 3.36 0.81 -17.06
CA PRO A 52 3.01 2.14 -17.52
C PRO A 52 1.50 2.32 -17.43
N TYR A 53 1.06 3.47 -16.91
CA TYR A 53 -0.35 3.71 -16.59
C TYR A 53 -1.27 3.36 -17.76
N GLN A 54 -2.05 2.30 -17.59
CA GLN A 54 -3.13 1.93 -18.48
C GLN A 54 -4.44 2.23 -17.76
N ARG A 55 -5.27 3.05 -18.40
CA ARG A 55 -6.56 3.44 -17.82
C ARG A 55 -7.38 2.17 -17.54
N ASN A 56 -7.89 2.04 -16.31
CA ASN A 56 -8.73 0.92 -15.84
C ASN A 56 -8.02 -0.44 -15.68
N VAL A 57 -6.70 -0.50 -15.70
CA VAL A 57 -5.96 -1.74 -15.38
C VAL A 57 -5.18 -1.52 -14.08
N LEU A 58 -5.53 -2.28 -13.05
CA LEU A 58 -4.77 -2.33 -11.80
C LEU A 58 -3.57 -3.28 -11.97
N PRO A 59 -2.34 -2.85 -11.60
CA PRO A 59 -1.19 -3.74 -11.52
C PRO A 59 -1.47 -4.99 -10.69
N GLN A 60 -0.95 -6.14 -11.12
CA GLN A 60 -1.20 -7.42 -10.43
C GLN A 60 -0.70 -7.41 -8.98
N GLU A 61 0.37 -6.67 -8.70
CA GLU A 61 0.93 -6.51 -7.36
C GLU A 61 -0.03 -5.79 -6.42
N LEU A 62 -0.85 -4.86 -6.92
CA LEU A 62 -1.89 -4.22 -6.11
C LEU A 62 -3.08 -5.15 -5.89
N LEU A 63 -3.46 -5.93 -6.91
CA LEU A 63 -4.53 -6.95 -6.78
C LEU A 63 -4.14 -8.07 -5.81
N ALA A 64 -2.86 -8.44 -5.77
CA ALA A 64 -2.35 -9.47 -4.87
C ALA A 64 -2.39 -9.08 -3.38
N LEU A 65 -2.75 -7.85 -3.05
CA LEU A 65 -2.95 -7.40 -1.67
C LEU A 65 -4.38 -7.69 -1.18
N GLU A 66 -5.34 -7.90 -2.07
CA GLU A 66 -6.73 -8.17 -1.68
C GLU A 66 -6.83 -9.51 -0.94
N GLY A 67 -7.55 -9.52 0.19
CA GLY A 67 -7.75 -10.73 1.01
C GLY A 67 -6.53 -11.18 1.82
N ARG A 68 -5.49 -10.35 1.94
CA ARG A 68 -4.34 -10.61 2.81
C ARG A 68 -4.46 -9.85 4.13
N ASP A 69 -4.01 -10.49 5.20
CA ASP A 69 -4.00 -9.92 6.54
C ASP A 69 -2.68 -9.18 6.81
N PHE A 70 -2.81 -7.96 7.34
CA PHE A 70 -1.67 -7.10 7.70
C PHE A 70 -1.92 -6.44 9.05
N THR A 71 -0.84 -6.17 9.77
CA THR A 71 -0.87 -5.31 10.96
C THR A 71 -0.30 -3.94 10.60
N PHE A 72 -1.02 -2.87 10.97
CA PHE A 72 -0.65 -1.50 10.67
C PHE A 72 -0.42 -0.70 11.96
N ASP A 73 0.72 -0.01 12.05
CA ASP A 73 0.91 1.04 13.05
C ASP A 73 0.35 2.34 12.48
N VAL A 74 -0.66 2.91 13.12
CA VAL A 74 -1.45 4.01 12.57
C VAL A 74 -1.36 5.27 13.41
N GLN A 75 -1.22 6.40 12.74
CA GLN A 75 -1.43 7.71 13.33
C GLN A 75 -2.91 8.07 13.21
N LEU A 76 -3.55 8.26 14.36
CA LEU A 76 -4.93 8.74 14.42
C LEU A 76 -5.05 10.12 13.77
N PRO A 77 -6.10 10.37 12.98
CA PRO A 77 -6.34 11.69 12.41
C PRO A 77 -6.48 12.70 13.54
N LYS A 78 -5.82 13.84 13.40
CA LYS A 78 -6.10 14.97 14.27
C LYS A 78 -7.54 15.40 13.99
N PRO A 79 -8.36 15.62 15.02
CA PRO A 79 -9.70 16.15 14.82
C PRO A 79 -9.59 17.55 14.21
N GLU A 80 -9.80 17.66 12.90
CA GLU A 80 -9.86 18.94 12.22
C GLU A 80 -11.30 19.45 12.25
N TYR A 81 -11.50 20.60 12.89
CA TYR A 81 -12.80 21.27 12.94
C TYR A 81 -13.24 21.62 11.51
N GLY A 82 -14.30 20.98 11.03
CA GLY A 82 -14.86 21.22 9.69
C GLY A 82 -14.40 20.25 8.59
N ALA A 83 -13.64 19.20 8.91
CA ALA A 83 -13.35 18.14 7.96
C ALA A 83 -14.66 17.47 7.47
N ARG A 84 -14.86 17.43 6.14
CA ARG A 84 -15.99 16.75 5.50
C ARG A 84 -15.52 15.39 4.99
N GLY A 85 -15.99 14.31 5.61
CA GLY A 85 -15.70 12.94 5.20
C GLY A 85 -15.34 12.03 6.37
N PRO A 86 -15.23 10.71 6.15
CA PRO A 86 -14.76 9.78 7.16
C PRO A 86 -13.29 10.09 7.54
N PRO A 87 -12.89 9.81 8.79
CA PRO A 87 -11.50 10.00 9.23
C PRO A 87 -10.55 9.17 8.34
N GLU A 88 -9.47 9.81 7.86
CA GLU A 88 -8.39 9.12 7.15
C GLU A 88 -7.23 8.89 8.12
N PHE A 89 -6.85 7.63 8.31
CA PHE A 89 -5.76 7.23 9.18
C PHE A 89 -4.47 7.13 8.37
N THR A 90 -3.36 7.69 8.86
CA THR A 90 -2.06 7.58 8.18
C THR A 90 -1.29 6.39 8.73
N VAL A 91 -0.85 5.48 7.85
CA VAL A 91 -0.02 4.34 8.26
C VAL A 91 1.43 4.76 8.38
N LEU A 92 2.03 4.45 9.52
CA LEU A 92 3.44 4.71 9.83
C LEU A 92 4.32 3.50 9.51
N ALA A 93 3.82 2.29 9.76
CA ALA A 93 4.52 1.03 9.48
C ALA A 93 3.53 -0.08 9.10
N VAL A 94 4.04 -1.05 8.32
CA VAL A 94 3.31 -2.22 7.84
C VAL A 94 4.09 -3.45 8.28
N ASN A 95 3.40 -4.39 8.92
CA ASN A 95 3.94 -5.70 9.29
C ASN A 95 3.04 -6.78 8.70
N GLU A 96 3.64 -7.71 7.96
CA GLU A 96 2.90 -8.86 7.45
C GLU A 96 2.67 -9.86 8.59
N GLN A 97 1.43 -10.32 8.76
CA GLN A 97 1.13 -11.33 9.76
C GLN A 97 1.59 -12.68 9.20
N GLU A 98 2.57 -13.32 9.84
CA GLU A 98 2.97 -14.68 9.48
C GLU A 98 1.72 -15.57 9.57
N GLN A 99 1.30 -16.15 8.43
CA GLN A 99 0.21 -17.11 8.43
C GLN A 99 0.56 -18.22 9.42
N PRO A 100 -0.33 -18.59 10.36
CA PRO A 100 -0.09 -19.77 11.17
C PRO A 100 0.02 -20.95 10.21
N ASN A 101 1.20 -21.55 10.15
CA ASN A 101 1.56 -22.65 9.27
C ASN A 101 0.39 -23.63 9.11
N SER A 102 -0.10 -23.77 7.88
CA SER A 102 -1.05 -24.80 7.51
C SER A 102 -0.47 -26.16 7.92
N CYS A 103 -1.15 -26.84 8.84
CA CYS A 103 -0.81 -28.19 9.24
C CYS A 103 -0.74 -29.08 7.99
N SER A 104 0.43 -29.69 7.79
CA SER A 104 0.71 -30.60 6.69
C SER A 104 -0.31 -31.74 6.64
N PRO A 105 -0.73 -32.22 5.46
CA PRO A 105 -1.50 -33.45 5.39
C PRO A 105 -0.59 -34.59 5.86
N THR A 106 -0.94 -35.22 6.97
CA THR A 106 -0.29 -36.45 7.40
C THR A 106 -0.67 -37.55 6.41
N LEU A 107 0.22 -37.81 5.45
CA LEU A 107 0.21 -38.99 4.60
C LEU A 107 0.94 -40.13 5.34
N GLY A 108 0.23 -41.23 5.60
CA GLY A 108 0.77 -42.50 6.11
C GLY A 108 0.06 -42.95 7.38
N ARG A 109 -0.53 -44.15 7.48
CA ARG A 109 -0.48 -45.38 6.69
C ARG A 109 -1.84 -46.08 6.75
#